data_AF-A0A356QI60-F1
#
_entry.id   AF-A0A356QI60-F1
#
_cell.length_a   1.000
_cell.length_b   1.000
_cell.length_c   1.000
_cell.angle_alpha   90.00
_cell.angle_beta   90.00
_cell.angle_gamma   90.00
#
_symmetry.space_group_name_H-M   'P 1'
#
loop_
_entity.id
_entity.type
_entity.pdbx_description
1 polymer ?
#
loop_
_entity_poly.entity_id
_entity_poly.type
_entity_poly.pdbx_seq_one_letter_code
_entity_poly.pdbx_strand_id
1 'polypeptide(L)'
;MRGWQLAFLSHVDRVGVAPGDNQTTPTGKVNGADDSELCSLDLRNAMYAAGVTMPQGRSEGFETHYGYLDSNGNPQDVSACFENVAWSVPGSSAGSYVVQRKNVLVLEGLTPDLARMLDSLVDGNADARFGSFREESQAALTTTSSEEWSLGSGVAYGSATATNLDESQIATLTAYYLMDR
;
A
#
# COMPACT_ATOMS: atom_id res chain seq x y z
N MET A 1 6.45 1.25 -6.74
CA MET A 1 6.93 1.12 -5.35
C MET A 1 8.00 2.14 -4.99
N ARG A 2 9.28 1.95 -5.36
CA ARG A 2 10.37 2.84 -4.91
C ARG A 2 10.20 4.32 -5.27
N GLY A 3 9.59 4.62 -6.42
CA GLY A 3 9.28 6.01 -6.79
C GLY A 3 8.35 6.71 -5.79
N TRP A 4 7.34 6.00 -5.26
CA TRP A 4 6.42 6.56 -4.27
C TRP A 4 7.08 6.79 -2.94
N GLN A 5 7.97 5.89 -2.50
CA GLN A 5 8.77 6.10 -1.31
C GLN A 5 9.67 7.34 -1.43
N LEU A 6 10.32 7.52 -2.58
CA LEU A 6 11.12 8.72 -2.84
C LEU A 6 10.29 10.00 -2.87
N ALA A 7 9.08 9.95 -3.43
CA ALA A 7 8.16 11.09 -3.43
C ALA A 7 7.72 11.44 -2.01
N PHE A 8 7.36 10.44 -1.19
CA PHE A 8 7.02 10.65 0.22
C PHE A 8 8.17 11.28 1.00
N LEU A 9 9.38 10.72 0.89
CA LEU A 9 10.56 11.24 1.59
C LEU A 9 10.92 12.65 1.11
N SER A 10 10.82 12.93 -0.19
CA SER A 10 11.04 14.27 -0.74
C SER A 10 9.99 15.28 -0.25
N HIS A 11 8.75 14.85 -0.01
CA HIS A 11 7.74 15.72 0.58
C HIS A 11 8.10 16.05 2.03
N VAL A 12 8.42 15.03 2.83
CA VAL A 12 8.78 15.21 4.24
C VAL A 12 10.03 16.08 4.38
N ASP A 13 11.05 15.89 3.54
CA ASP A 13 12.28 16.72 3.54
C ASP A 13 12.00 18.20 3.23
N ARG A 14 11.07 18.47 2.31
CA ARG A 14 10.75 19.85 1.87
C ARG A 14 9.79 20.59 2.77
N VAL A 15 8.75 19.90 3.27
CA VAL A 15 7.66 20.51 4.04
C VAL A 15 7.88 20.32 5.55
N GLY A 16 8.64 19.31 5.95
CA GLY A 16 8.89 18.97 7.36
C GLY A 16 7.78 18.15 8.04
N VAL A 17 6.72 17.81 7.30
CA VAL A 17 5.58 17.00 7.78
C VAL A 17 5.13 15.97 6.76
N ALA A 18 4.36 14.98 7.19
CA ALA A 18 3.77 13.99 6.30
C ALA A 18 2.77 14.65 5.31
N PRO A 19 2.54 14.07 4.12
CA PRO A 19 1.54 14.56 3.17
C PRO A 19 0.16 14.71 3.82
N GLY A 20 -0.47 15.88 3.65
CA GLY A 20 -1.78 16.19 4.23
C GLY A 20 -1.79 16.55 5.72
N ASP A 21 -0.64 16.56 6.41
CA ASP A 21 -0.55 16.95 7.82
C ASP A 21 -0.49 18.48 8.02
N ASN A 22 -0.76 18.94 9.23
CA ASN A 22 -0.75 20.37 9.56
C ASN A 22 0.67 20.89 9.87
N GLN A 23 1.15 21.88 9.12
CA GLN A 23 2.50 22.45 9.29
C GLN A 23 2.73 23.21 10.60
N THR A 24 1.66 23.73 11.22
CA THR A 24 1.74 24.51 12.47
C THR A 24 1.50 23.66 13.72
N THR A 25 0.83 22.51 13.55
CA THR A 25 0.50 21.56 14.61
C THR A 25 0.71 20.12 14.10
N PRO A 26 1.97 19.74 13.82
CA PRO A 26 2.28 18.48 13.16
C PRO A 26 1.92 17.30 14.03
N THR A 27 1.22 16.34 13.45
CA THR A 27 0.87 15.06 14.09
C THR A 27 1.85 13.95 13.72
N GLY A 28 2.61 14.14 12.64
CA GLY A 28 3.50 13.13 12.05
C GLY A 28 2.76 12.08 11.23
N LYS A 29 1.45 12.25 11.02
CA LYS A 29 0.58 11.29 10.35
C LYS A 29 0.16 11.80 8.99
N VAL A 30 0.07 10.92 8.01
CA VAL A 30 -0.60 11.24 6.74
C VAL A 30 -2.00 11.76 7.03
N ASN A 31 -2.40 12.83 6.34
CA ASN A 31 -3.69 13.50 6.50
C ASN A 31 -4.02 13.96 7.94
N GLY A 32 -3.01 14.04 8.82
CA GLY A 32 -3.18 14.51 10.19
C GLY A 32 -3.98 13.60 11.13
N ALA A 33 -4.34 12.38 10.71
CA ALA A 33 -5.25 11.51 11.45
C ALA A 33 -4.88 10.02 11.32
N ASP A 34 -5.38 9.19 12.24
CA ASP A 34 -5.29 7.73 12.14
C ASP A 34 -6.34 7.22 11.15
N ASP A 35 -5.99 6.20 10.37
CA ASP A 35 -6.91 5.50 9.45
C ASP A 35 -7.65 6.49 8.50
N SER A 36 -6.91 7.50 8.03
CA SER A 36 -7.40 8.54 7.15
C SER A 36 -6.55 8.63 5.90
N GLU A 37 -7.10 8.09 4.83
CA GLU A 37 -6.40 7.95 3.56
C GLU A 37 -6.35 9.27 2.78
N LEU A 38 -5.19 9.53 2.18
CA LEU A 38 -4.93 10.64 1.27
C LEU A 38 -4.77 10.09 -0.14
N CYS A 39 -5.82 10.25 -0.95
CA CYS A 39 -5.92 9.67 -2.29
C CYS A 39 -6.05 10.71 -3.40
N SER A 40 -5.89 10.24 -4.63
CA SER A 40 -6.33 10.90 -5.86
C SER A 40 -5.97 12.39 -5.92
N LEU A 41 -6.95 13.28 -6.00
CA LEU A 41 -6.72 14.72 -6.18
C LEU A 41 -6.04 15.35 -4.95
N ASP A 42 -6.42 14.96 -3.74
CA ASP A 42 -5.85 15.53 -2.52
C ASP A 42 -4.39 15.15 -2.35
N LEU A 43 -4.06 13.90 -2.66
CA LEU A 43 -2.67 13.44 -2.73
C LEU A 43 -1.86 14.24 -3.75
N ARG A 44 -2.39 14.38 -4.98
CA ARG A 44 -1.70 15.14 -6.02
C ARG A 44 -1.50 16.59 -5.63
N ASN A 45 -2.52 17.23 -5.06
CA ASN A 45 -2.44 18.62 -4.60
C ASN A 45 -1.39 18.78 -3.50
N ALA A 46 -1.32 17.86 -2.53
CA ALA A 46 -0.30 17.87 -1.49
C ALA A 46 1.12 17.78 -2.08
N MET A 47 1.33 16.85 -3.02
CA MET A 47 2.63 16.66 -3.66
C MET A 47 3.03 17.85 -4.56
N TYR A 48 2.10 18.38 -5.35
CA TYR A 48 2.34 19.55 -6.20
C TYR A 48 2.61 20.81 -5.39
N ALA A 49 1.89 21.03 -4.28
CA ALA A 49 2.13 22.16 -3.40
C ALA A 49 3.53 22.11 -2.76
N ALA A 50 4.05 20.91 -2.50
CA ALA A 50 5.42 20.69 -2.04
C ALA A 50 6.48 20.75 -3.16
N GLY A 51 6.06 20.84 -4.44
CA GLY A 51 6.94 20.78 -5.60
C GLY A 51 7.64 19.42 -5.75
N VAL A 52 6.97 18.34 -5.34
CA VAL A 52 7.46 16.97 -5.42
C VAL A 52 6.97 16.33 -6.71
N THR A 53 7.89 15.77 -7.48
CA THR A 53 7.55 14.99 -8.67
C THR A 53 7.05 13.61 -8.26
N MET A 54 5.79 13.32 -8.59
CA MET A 54 5.21 12.00 -8.39
C MET A 54 5.70 11.00 -9.44
N PRO A 55 5.69 9.70 -9.13
CA PRO A 55 5.94 8.66 -10.13
C PRO A 55 4.98 8.78 -11.31
N GLN A 56 5.44 8.40 -12.51
CA GLN A 56 4.55 8.39 -13.66
C GLN A 56 3.44 7.35 -13.46
N GLY A 57 2.19 7.81 -13.47
CA GLY A 57 1.01 6.94 -13.54
C GLY A 57 0.57 6.71 -14.99
N ARG A 58 -0.71 6.40 -15.18
CA ARG A 58 -1.29 6.09 -16.49
C ARG A 58 -1.39 7.29 -17.45
N SER A 59 -1.55 8.50 -16.93
CA SER A 59 -1.63 9.75 -17.71
C SER A 59 -1.50 10.97 -16.79
N GLU A 60 -1.36 12.15 -17.38
CA GLU A 60 -1.47 13.42 -16.65
C GLU A 60 -2.81 13.50 -15.89
N GLY A 61 -2.77 13.91 -14.62
CA GLY A 61 -3.93 13.94 -13.72
C GLY A 61 -4.36 12.57 -13.16
N PHE A 62 -3.69 11.49 -13.56
CA PHE A 62 -3.90 10.13 -13.07
C PHE A 62 -2.58 9.47 -12.64
N GLU A 63 -1.70 10.26 -12.04
CA GLU A 63 -0.38 9.83 -11.54
C GLU A 63 -0.50 8.74 -10.47
N THR A 64 -1.62 8.71 -9.74
CA THR A 64 -1.93 7.75 -8.68
C THR A 64 -2.51 6.42 -9.19
N HIS A 65 -2.73 6.27 -10.50
CA HIS A 65 -3.41 5.10 -11.05
C HIS A 65 -2.53 4.35 -12.07
N TYR A 66 -2.57 3.01 -12.01
CA TYR A 66 -1.79 2.12 -12.86
C TYR A 66 -2.68 1.04 -13.47
N GLY A 67 -2.83 1.08 -14.80
CA GLY A 67 -3.55 0.03 -15.52
C GLY A 67 -2.66 -1.16 -15.83
N TYR A 68 -3.17 -2.37 -15.65
CA TYR A 68 -2.50 -3.62 -16.04
C TYR A 68 -3.52 -4.69 -16.44
N LEU A 69 -3.06 -5.82 -16.95
CA LEU A 69 -3.91 -6.97 -17.26
C LEU A 69 -3.72 -8.05 -16.19
N ASP A 70 -4.81 -8.64 -15.71
CA ASP A 70 -4.73 -9.83 -14.87
C ASP A 70 -4.32 -11.08 -15.67
N SER A 71 -4.18 -12.22 -14.97
CA SER A 71 -3.77 -13.49 -15.58
C SER A 71 -4.75 -14.00 -16.66
N ASN A 72 -6.00 -13.53 -16.62
CA ASN A 72 -7.04 -13.87 -17.58
C ASN A 72 -7.13 -12.85 -18.74
N GLY A 73 -6.28 -11.83 -18.73
CA GLY A 73 -6.25 -10.77 -19.75
C GLY A 73 -7.30 -9.68 -19.53
N ASN A 74 -7.97 -9.65 -18.37
CA ASN A 74 -8.93 -8.59 -18.04
C ASN A 74 -8.20 -7.34 -17.51
N PRO A 75 -8.66 -6.13 -17.85
CA PRO A 75 -8.05 -4.91 -17.36
C PRO A 75 -8.31 -4.71 -15.87
N GLN A 76 -7.27 -4.32 -15.14
CA GLN A 76 -7.28 -3.97 -13.73
C GLN A 76 -6.63 -2.60 -13.53
N ASP A 77 -7.02 -1.89 -12.47
CA ASP A 77 -6.48 -0.58 -12.10
C ASP A 77 -6.01 -0.63 -10.65
N VAL A 78 -4.75 -0.26 -10.42
CA VAL A 78 -4.19 -0.08 -9.08
C VAL A 78 -4.20 1.40 -8.72
N SER A 79 -4.82 1.77 -7.61
CA SER A 79 -4.72 3.10 -7.01
C SER A 79 -3.61 3.13 -5.96
N ALA A 80 -2.91 4.26 -5.90
CA ALA A 80 -1.87 4.55 -4.92
C ALA A 80 -2.29 5.72 -4.04
N CYS A 81 -2.34 5.48 -2.74
CA CYS A 81 -2.70 6.46 -1.72
C CYS A 81 -1.75 6.39 -0.53
N PHE A 82 -1.81 7.36 0.38
CA PHE A 82 -1.08 7.29 1.64
C PHE A 82 -2.03 7.24 2.82
N GLU A 83 -1.64 6.54 3.88
CA GLU A 83 -2.44 6.46 5.10
C GLU A 83 -1.53 6.26 6.32
N ASN A 84 -2.03 6.62 7.50
CA ASN A 84 -1.43 6.24 8.77
C ASN A 84 -2.19 5.06 9.39
N VAL A 85 -1.60 3.87 9.35
CA VAL A 85 -2.27 2.61 9.72
C VAL A 85 -1.62 1.96 10.94
N ALA A 86 -2.37 1.05 11.56
CA ALA A 86 -1.83 0.15 12.58
C ALA A 86 -0.90 -0.88 11.93
N TRP A 87 0.31 -1.05 12.48
CA TRP A 87 1.36 -1.87 11.92
C TRP A 87 2.06 -2.68 13.01
N SER A 88 2.25 -3.98 12.79
CA SER A 88 2.94 -4.84 13.75
C SER A 88 4.46 -4.71 13.60
N VAL A 89 5.13 -4.43 14.71
CA VAL A 89 6.59 -4.35 14.83
C VAL A 89 7.08 -5.36 15.87
N PRO A 90 8.32 -5.87 15.73
CA PRO A 90 8.90 -6.72 16.77
C PRO A 90 9.01 -5.94 18.09
N GLY A 91 8.53 -6.55 19.16
CA GLY A 91 8.56 -6.01 20.51
C GLY A 91 9.93 -6.18 21.19
N SER A 92 9.99 -5.82 22.46
CA SER A 92 11.23 -5.85 23.27
C SER A 92 11.71 -7.26 23.62
N SER A 93 10.95 -8.30 23.27
CA SER A 93 11.28 -9.71 23.51
C SER A 93 11.13 -10.48 22.20
N ALA A 94 12.02 -11.43 21.96
CA ALA A 94 11.94 -12.29 20.78
C ALA A 94 10.60 -13.03 20.74
N GLY A 95 9.93 -13.02 19.58
CA GLY A 95 8.61 -13.63 19.41
C GLY A 95 7.44 -12.83 20.01
N SER A 96 7.66 -11.59 20.43
CA SER A 96 6.57 -10.65 20.76
C SER A 96 6.44 -9.63 19.64
N TYR A 97 5.21 -9.30 19.27
CA TYR A 97 4.92 -8.17 18.38
C TYR A 97 4.02 -7.17 19.11
N VAL A 98 4.20 -5.89 18.79
CA VAL A 98 3.37 -4.81 19.30
C VAL A 98 2.86 -3.98 18.12
N VAL A 99 1.69 -3.37 18.28
CA VAL A 99 1.12 -2.49 17.27
C VAL A 99 1.68 -1.09 17.45
N GLN A 100 2.19 -0.51 16.36
CA GLN A 100 2.56 0.89 16.26
C GLN A 100 1.89 1.53 15.05
N ARG A 101 1.66 2.84 15.09
CA ARG A 101 1.12 3.59 13.96
C ARG A 101 2.25 3.96 12.99
N LYS A 102 2.06 3.70 11.70
CA LYS A 102 3.06 3.95 10.66
C LYS A 102 2.40 4.56 9.42
N ASN A 103 3.14 5.46 8.77
CA ASN A 103 2.76 5.97 7.46
C ASN A 103 3.11 4.93 6.40
N VAL A 104 2.12 4.57 5.59
CA VAL A 104 2.23 3.56 4.54
C VAL A 104 1.71 4.12 3.23
N LEU A 105 2.21 3.59 2.13
CA LEU A 105 1.55 3.67 0.84
C LEU A 105 0.52 2.54 0.77
N VAL A 106 -0.74 2.89 0.55
CA VAL A 106 -1.83 1.98 0.28
C VAL A 106 -1.89 1.74 -1.23
N LEU A 107 -1.91 0.47 -1.62
CA LEU A 107 -2.15 0.04 -2.99
C LEU A 107 -3.43 -0.78 -3.01
N GLU A 108 -4.48 -0.24 -3.62
CA GLU A 108 -5.74 -0.94 -3.80
C GLU A 108 -5.83 -1.48 -5.23
N GLY A 109 -6.62 -2.53 -5.45
CA GLY A 109 -6.82 -3.08 -6.79
C GLY A 109 -5.73 -4.06 -7.24
N LEU A 110 -4.94 -4.61 -6.32
CA LEU A 110 -3.90 -5.58 -6.64
C LEU A 110 -4.47 -6.98 -6.79
N THR A 111 -4.22 -7.65 -7.90
CA THR A 111 -4.50 -9.08 -8.02
C THR A 111 -3.52 -9.88 -7.16
N PRO A 112 -3.90 -11.07 -6.66
CA PRO A 112 -3.05 -11.80 -5.73
C PRO A 112 -1.67 -12.18 -6.27
N ASP A 113 -1.54 -12.47 -7.56
CA ASP A 113 -0.23 -12.71 -8.18
C ASP A 113 0.63 -11.45 -8.26
N LEU A 114 0.03 -10.30 -8.58
CA LEU A 114 0.77 -9.04 -8.58
C LEU A 114 1.21 -8.67 -7.18
N ALA A 115 0.35 -8.87 -6.18
CA ALA A 115 0.68 -8.64 -4.78
C ALA A 115 1.89 -9.47 -4.32
N ARG A 116 1.84 -10.80 -4.53
CA ARG A 116 2.97 -11.71 -4.25
C ARG A 116 4.25 -11.35 -5.01
N MET A 117 4.11 -10.95 -6.28
CA MET A 117 5.25 -10.50 -7.09
C MET A 117 5.89 -9.24 -6.51
N LEU A 118 5.10 -8.23 -6.17
CA LEU A 118 5.60 -6.97 -5.59
C LEU A 118 6.25 -7.21 -4.23
N ASP A 119 5.67 -8.08 -3.42
CA ASP A 119 6.19 -8.47 -2.10
C ASP A 119 7.60 -9.08 -2.21
N SER A 120 7.70 -10.14 -3.01
CA SER A 120 8.99 -10.81 -3.28
C SER A 120 10.04 -9.87 -3.90
N LEU A 121 9.62 -8.86 -4.65
CA LEU A 121 10.52 -7.84 -5.20
C LEU A 121 11.01 -6.84 -4.13
N VAL A 122 10.19 -6.55 -3.13
CA VAL A 122 10.48 -5.57 -2.08
C VAL A 122 11.37 -6.17 -1.00
N ASP A 123 11.05 -7.34 -0.47
CA ASP A 123 11.77 -7.94 0.66
C ASP A 123 12.32 -9.36 0.43
N GLY A 124 12.06 -9.94 -0.73
CA GLY A 124 12.64 -11.23 -1.16
C GLY A 124 11.77 -12.45 -0.87
N ASN A 125 10.67 -12.31 -0.13
CA ASN A 125 9.72 -13.40 0.12
C ASN A 125 8.28 -12.91 -0.11
N ALA A 126 7.36 -13.83 -0.35
CA ALA A 126 5.94 -13.48 -0.43
C ALA A 126 5.27 -13.84 0.91
N ASP A 127 5.24 -12.88 1.84
CA ASP A 127 4.64 -13.01 3.17
C ASP A 127 3.69 -11.84 3.40
N ALA A 128 2.40 -12.14 3.54
CA ALA A 128 1.38 -11.09 3.66
C ALA A 128 1.42 -10.36 5.01
N ARG A 129 2.09 -10.90 6.04
CA ARG A 129 2.08 -10.41 7.42
C ARG A 129 3.37 -9.74 7.83
N PHE A 130 4.52 -10.18 7.33
CA PHE A 130 5.82 -9.66 7.71
C PHE A 130 6.48 -8.85 6.61
N GLY A 131 7.68 -8.36 6.85
CA GLY A 131 8.38 -7.50 5.89
C GLY A 131 7.84 -6.08 5.84
N SER A 132 8.11 -5.41 4.73
CA SER A 132 7.76 -4.01 4.48
C SER A 132 6.54 -3.85 3.57
N PHE A 133 6.11 -4.92 2.91
CA PHE A 133 4.93 -4.96 2.06
C PHE A 133 3.99 -6.02 2.62
N ARG A 134 2.76 -5.64 2.96
CA ARG A 134 1.82 -6.49 3.70
C ARG A 134 0.42 -6.35 3.15
N GLU A 135 -0.40 -7.37 3.35
CA GLU A 135 -1.84 -7.25 3.12
C GLU A 135 -2.50 -6.44 4.24
N GLU A 136 -3.49 -5.60 3.89
CA GLU A 136 -4.25 -4.78 4.83
C GLU A 136 -4.74 -5.57 6.05
N SER A 137 -5.35 -6.73 5.80
CA SER A 137 -5.93 -7.62 6.83
C SER A 137 -4.90 -8.23 7.79
N GLN A 138 -3.62 -8.27 7.39
CA GLN A 138 -2.54 -8.92 8.13
C GLN A 138 -1.58 -7.93 8.80
N ALA A 139 -1.53 -6.68 8.32
CA ALA A 139 -0.48 -5.71 8.65
C ALA A 139 -0.37 -5.38 10.16
N ALA A 140 -1.50 -5.36 10.87
CA ALA A 140 -1.56 -5.03 12.31
C ALA A 140 -1.50 -6.27 13.23
N LEU A 141 -1.57 -7.49 12.69
CA LEU A 141 -1.62 -8.69 13.52
C LEU A 141 -0.28 -8.95 14.22
N THR A 142 -0.35 -9.29 15.50
CA THR A 142 0.82 -9.54 16.37
C THR A 142 1.13 -11.03 16.53
N THR A 143 0.51 -11.89 15.73
CA THR A 143 0.84 -13.32 15.69
C THR A 143 2.24 -13.52 15.12
N THR A 144 2.90 -14.60 15.55
CA THR A 144 4.30 -14.87 15.21
C THR A 144 4.49 -15.79 14.01
N SER A 145 3.42 -16.40 13.51
CA SER A 145 3.48 -17.24 12.31
C SER A 145 3.47 -16.37 11.06
N SER A 146 4.23 -16.78 10.05
CA SER A 146 4.10 -16.24 8.69
C SER A 146 2.70 -16.57 8.14
N GLU A 147 2.21 -15.75 7.21
CA GLU A 147 0.93 -15.97 6.53
C GLU A 147 1.08 -15.74 5.03
N GLU A 148 0.41 -16.56 4.23
CA GLU A 148 0.29 -16.30 2.80
C GLU A 148 -0.77 -15.22 2.52
N TRP A 149 -0.71 -14.65 1.31
CA TRP A 149 -1.72 -13.72 0.82
C TRP A 149 -3.10 -14.41 0.75
N SER A 150 -4.14 -13.70 1.17
CA SER A 150 -5.45 -14.31 1.49
C SER A 150 -6.17 -14.94 0.30
N LEU A 151 -5.89 -14.48 -0.93
CA LEU A 151 -6.53 -14.96 -2.16
C LEU A 151 -5.49 -15.49 -3.16
N GLY A 152 -5.96 -16.31 -4.11
CA GLY A 152 -5.16 -16.85 -5.22
C GLY A 152 -5.68 -16.40 -6.59
N SER A 153 -4.93 -16.70 -7.67
CA SER A 153 -5.27 -16.32 -9.06
C SER A 153 -6.58 -16.89 -9.58
N GLY A 154 -7.07 -18.00 -9.00
CA GLY A 154 -8.29 -18.65 -9.46
C GLY A 154 -9.57 -18.02 -8.92
N VAL A 155 -9.46 -17.02 -8.02
CA VAL A 155 -10.60 -16.41 -7.33
C VAL A 155 -11.16 -15.27 -8.17
N ALA A 156 -12.40 -15.43 -8.64
CA ALA A 156 -13.11 -14.37 -9.34
C ALA A 156 -13.53 -13.24 -8.40
N TYR A 157 -13.71 -12.05 -8.98
CA TYR A 157 -14.25 -10.88 -8.29
C TYR A 157 -15.58 -11.20 -7.59
N GLY A 158 -15.71 -10.78 -6.34
CA GLY A 158 -16.88 -11.06 -5.49
C GLY A 158 -16.98 -12.50 -4.96
N SER A 159 -15.98 -13.35 -5.24
CA SER A 159 -15.87 -14.69 -4.68
C SER A 159 -14.79 -14.76 -3.59
N ALA A 160 -14.97 -15.66 -2.64
CA ALA A 160 -13.94 -16.05 -1.66
C ALA A 160 -13.33 -17.43 -1.99
N THR A 161 -13.74 -18.04 -3.10
CA THR A 161 -13.29 -19.37 -3.51
C THR A 161 -12.96 -19.38 -5.00
N ALA A 162 -11.98 -20.20 -5.39
CA ALA A 162 -11.56 -20.31 -6.77
C ALA A 162 -12.70 -20.81 -7.67
N THR A 163 -13.04 -20.02 -8.68
CA THR A 163 -14.02 -20.38 -9.72
C THR A 163 -13.31 -20.93 -10.96
N ASN A 164 -12.05 -20.52 -11.20
CA ASN A 164 -11.19 -20.96 -12.30
C ASN A 164 -11.82 -20.78 -13.69
N LEU A 165 -12.63 -19.74 -13.86
CA LEU A 165 -13.18 -19.34 -15.15
C LEU A 165 -12.24 -18.32 -15.79
N ASP A 166 -11.90 -18.52 -17.06
CA ASP A 166 -11.00 -17.65 -17.82
C ASP A 166 -11.67 -16.35 -18.25
N GLU A 167 -13.01 -16.28 -18.31
CA GLU A 167 -13.72 -15.03 -18.57
C GLU A 167 -13.93 -14.17 -17.31
N SER A 168 -13.65 -14.72 -16.12
CA SER A 168 -13.86 -13.99 -14.88
C SER A 168 -12.72 -13.02 -14.60
N GLN A 169 -13.08 -11.80 -14.20
CA GLN A 169 -12.14 -10.86 -13.61
C GLN A 169 -11.62 -11.41 -12.28
N ILE A 170 -10.31 -11.34 -12.06
CA ILE A 170 -9.71 -11.83 -10.80
C ILE A 170 -10.00 -10.86 -9.65
N ALA A 171 -10.22 -11.41 -8.46
CA ALA A 171 -10.40 -10.64 -7.24
C ALA A 171 -9.18 -9.75 -6.95
N THR A 172 -9.42 -8.62 -6.29
CA THR A 172 -8.38 -7.67 -5.91
C THR A 172 -8.21 -7.62 -4.40
N LEU A 173 -7.02 -7.23 -3.97
CA LEU A 173 -6.57 -7.07 -2.60
C LEU A 173 -6.02 -5.66 -2.40
N THR A 174 -5.96 -5.26 -1.14
CA THR A 174 -5.30 -4.04 -0.70
C THR A 174 -4.03 -4.38 0.05
N ALA A 175 -2.94 -3.71 -0.33
CA ALA A 175 -1.63 -3.88 0.28
C ALA A 175 -1.09 -2.58 0.83
N TYR A 176 -0.30 -2.69 1.89
CA TYR A 176 0.40 -1.60 2.54
C TYR A 176 1.90 -1.73 2.33
N TYR A 177 2.54 -0.64 1.96
CA TYR A 177 3.98 -0.52 1.82
C TYR A 177 4.53 0.52 2.80
N LEU A 178 5.42 0.12 3.69
CA LEU A 178 5.97 0.98 4.74
C LEU A 178 6.84 2.12 4.17
N MET A 179 6.51 3.37 4.49
CA MET A 179 7.21 4.56 3.95
C MET A 179 8.37 5.04 4.82
N ASP A 180 8.25 4.85 6.12
CA ASP A 180 9.20 5.29 7.14
C ASP A 180 10.20 4.17 7.44
N ARG A 181 11.50 4.43 7.32
CA ARG A 181 12.56 3.49 7.72
C ARG A 181 13.45 4.10 8.79
#